data_AF-A0A9P3NKY1-F1
#
_entry.id   AF-A0A9P3NKY1-F1
#
_cell.length_a   1.000
_cell.length_b   1.000
_cell.length_c   1.000
_cell.angle_alpha   90.00
_cell.angle_beta   90.00
_cell.angle_gamma   90.00
#
_symmetry.space_group_name_H-M   'P 1'
#
loop_
_entity.id
_entity.type
_entity.pdbx_description
1 polymer ?
#
loop_
_entity_poly.entity_id
_entity_poly.type
_entity_poly.pdbx_seq_one_letter_code
_entity_poly.pdbx_strand_id
1 'polypeptide(L)'
;LLKQPQAAPLAVEEQVATIFTGVNGYLDVIEVAQVRRFLAELRHYIVTNKPEFGKIIREKKTFTDEAQAILKQAIQEHTEAFLLQEESGAAAR
;
A
#
# COMPACT_ATOMS: atom_id res chain seq x y z
N LEU A 1 5.02 7.64 -7.04
CA LEU A 1 4.50 6.34 -7.51
C LEU A 1 5.49 5.59 -8.40
N LEU A 2 5.88 6.14 -9.55
CA LEU A 2 6.76 5.47 -10.54
C LEU A 2 8.27 5.54 -10.25
N LYS A 3 8.66 6.00 -9.06
CA LYS A 3 10.07 6.13 -8.67
C LYS A 3 10.46 4.91 -7.83
N GLN A 4 11.05 3.90 -8.47
CA GLN A 4 11.61 2.73 -7.79
C GLN A 4 13.11 2.93 -7.54
N PRO A 5 13.65 2.52 -6.37
CA PRO A 5 15.09 2.46 -6.17
C PRO A 5 15.71 1.39 -7.08
N GLN A 6 16.97 1.57 -7.45
CA GLN A 6 17.69 0.63 -8.30
C GLN A 6 17.78 -0.74 -7.61
N ALA A 7 17.57 -1.83 -8.38
CA ALA A 7 17.60 -3.22 -7.91
C ALA A 7 16.52 -3.63 -6.87
N ALA A 8 15.38 -2.94 -6.83
CA ALA A 8 14.23 -3.34 -6.01
C ALA A 8 13.01 -3.73 -6.89
N PRO A 9 13.05 -4.90 -7.56
CA PRO A 9 11.90 -5.37 -8.33
C PRO A 9 10.72 -5.61 -7.40
N LEU A 10 9.57 -5.02 -7.73
CA LEU A 10 8.31 -5.28 -7.04
C LEU A 10 7.62 -6.48 -7.66
N ALA A 11 7.03 -7.34 -6.82
CA ALA A 11 6.17 -8.42 -7.31
C ALA A 11 4.90 -7.85 -7.98
N VAL A 12 4.22 -8.64 -8.81
CA VAL A 12 3.07 -8.15 -9.59
C VAL A 12 1.95 -7.66 -8.66
N GLU A 13 1.64 -8.40 -7.61
CA GLU A 13 0.64 -8.00 -6.63
C GLU A 13 1.01 -6.69 -5.90
N GLU A 14 2.30 -6.46 -5.63
CA GLU A 14 2.79 -5.23 -5.02
C GLU A 14 2.68 -4.03 -5.96
N GLN A 15 2.93 -4.25 -7.25
CA GLN A 15 2.73 -3.25 -8.29
C GLN A 15 1.25 -2.90 -8.44
N VAL A 16 0.37 -3.91 -8.48
CA VAL A 16 -1.10 -3.73 -8.53
C VAL A 16 -1.58 -2.92 -7.34
N ALA A 17 -1.15 -3.27 -6.11
CA ALA A 17 -1.49 -2.53 -4.91
C ALA A 17 -1.04 -1.07 -4.98
N THR A 18 0.20 -0.84 -5.40
CA THR A 18 0.77 0.51 -5.53
C THR A 18 -0.01 1.36 -6.54
N ILE A 19 -0.29 0.82 -7.73
CA ILE A 19 -1.03 1.52 -8.80
C ILE A 19 -2.46 1.81 -8.34
N PHE A 20 -3.16 0.82 -7.80
CA PHE A 20 -4.53 0.99 -7.31
C PHE A 20 -4.62 2.09 -6.25
N THR A 21 -3.68 2.12 -5.32
CA THR A 21 -3.62 3.14 -4.26
C THR A 21 -3.49 4.55 -4.85
N GLY A 22 -2.64 4.72 -5.87
CA GLY A 22 -2.43 6.01 -6.51
C GLY A 22 -3.57 6.45 -7.44
N VAL A 23 -4.17 5.54 -8.19
CA VAL A 23 -5.24 5.86 -9.16
C VAL A 23 -6.55 6.25 -8.46
N ASN A 24 -6.82 5.68 -7.28
CA ASN A 24 -8.06 5.94 -6.53
C ASN A 24 -7.94 7.10 -5.52
N GLY A 25 -6.85 7.90 -5.57
CA GLY A 25 -6.71 9.09 -4.72
C GLY A 25 -6.40 8.83 -3.24
N TYR A 26 -6.11 7.58 -2.84
CA TYR A 26 -5.78 7.26 -1.43
C TYR A 26 -4.49 7.91 -0.94
N LEU A 27 -3.65 8.41 -1.85
CA LEU A 27 -2.41 9.11 -1.52
C LEU A 27 -2.62 10.62 -1.29
N ASP A 28 -3.80 11.16 -1.57
CA ASP A 28 -4.04 12.61 -1.54
C ASP A 28 -4.02 13.19 -0.11
N VAL A 29 -4.25 12.33 0.89
CA VAL A 29 -4.18 12.68 2.33
C VAL A 29 -2.75 12.57 2.89
N ILE A 30 -1.80 12.04 2.12
CA ILE A 30 -0.42 11.81 2.55
C ILE A 30 0.48 12.89 1.96
N GLU A 31 1.34 13.50 2.79
CA GLU A 31 2.29 14.48 2.29
C GLU A 31 3.22 13.88 1.22
N VAL A 32 3.51 14.64 0.16
CA VAL A 32 4.30 14.19 -0.99
C VAL A 32 5.67 13.63 -0.59
N ALA A 33 6.30 14.21 0.44
CA ALA A 33 7.58 13.74 0.98
C ALA A 33 7.48 12.33 1.60
N GLN A 34 6.31 11.96 2.11
CA GLN A 34 6.05 10.74 2.85
C GLN A 34 5.49 9.61 1.99
N VAL A 35 4.91 9.93 0.82
CA VAL A 35 4.31 8.95 -0.10
C VAL A 35 5.22 7.74 -0.38
N ARG A 36 6.54 7.94 -0.50
CA ARG A 36 7.47 6.82 -0.74
C ARG A 36 7.56 5.86 0.45
N ARG A 37 7.63 6.42 1.67
CA ARG A 37 7.67 5.64 2.92
C ARG A 37 6.35 4.91 3.10
N PHE A 38 5.24 5.63 2.97
CA PHE A 38 3.89 5.08 3.04
C PHE A 38 3.71 3.87 2.11
N LEU A 39 4.07 4.01 0.83
CA LEU A 39 3.92 2.91 -0.14
C LEU A 39 4.84 1.71 0.16
N ALA A 40 6.03 1.94 0.74
CA ALA A 40 6.91 0.84 1.13
C ALA A 40 6.33 0.06 2.31
N GLU A 41 5.83 0.76 3.31
CA GLU A 41 5.20 0.16 4.48
C GLU A 41 3.87 -0.52 4.12
N LEU A 42 3.05 0.08 3.26
CA LEU A 42 1.80 -0.51 2.77
C LEU A 42 2.06 -1.85 2.05
N ARG A 43 3.09 -1.91 1.19
CA ARG A 43 3.46 -3.17 0.53
C ARG A 43 3.86 -4.22 1.56
N HIS A 44 4.70 -3.86 2.53
CA HIS A 44 5.08 -4.77 3.60
C HIS A 44 3.87 -5.23 4.42
N TYR A 45 2.95 -4.32 4.73
CA TYR A 45 1.72 -4.60 5.45
C TYR A 45 0.85 -5.60 4.70
N ILE A 46 0.65 -5.41 3.40
CA ILE A 46 -0.15 -6.33 2.56
C ILE A 46 0.48 -7.71 2.51
N VAL A 47 1.80 -7.80 2.32
CA VAL A 47 2.52 -9.08 2.26
C VAL A 47 2.41 -9.85 3.58
N THR A 48 2.51 -9.15 4.71
CA THR A 48 2.49 -9.77 6.05
C THR A 48 1.08 -10.08 6.54
N ASN A 49 0.14 -9.12 6.42
CA ASN A 49 -1.16 -9.18 7.08
C ASN A 49 -2.31 -9.61 6.16
N LYS A 50 -2.15 -9.47 4.84
CA LYS A 50 -3.19 -9.81 3.84
C LYS A 50 -2.62 -10.73 2.76
N PRO A 51 -1.99 -11.87 3.11
CA PRO A 51 -1.35 -12.75 2.13
C PRO A 51 -2.34 -13.34 1.13
N GLU A 52 -3.64 -13.41 1.44
CA GLU A 52 -4.67 -13.84 0.47
C GLU A 52 -4.71 -12.95 -0.77
N PHE A 53 -4.48 -11.64 -0.63
CA PHE A 53 -4.43 -10.73 -1.76
C PHE A 53 -3.39 -11.16 -2.79
N GLY A 54 -2.17 -11.42 -2.34
CA GLY A 54 -1.07 -11.86 -3.21
C GLY A 54 -1.36 -13.21 -3.88
N LYS A 55 -1.99 -14.15 -3.15
CA LYS A 55 -2.41 -15.44 -3.71
C LYS A 55 -3.43 -15.28 -4.83
N ILE A 56 -4.49 -14.50 -4.60
CA ILE A 56 -5.56 -14.27 -5.58
C ILE A 56 -4.99 -13.67 -6.86
N ILE A 57 -4.14 -12.66 -6.75
CA ILE A 57 -3.55 -11.99 -7.93
C ILE A 57 -2.60 -12.92 -8.69
N ARG A 58 -1.77 -13.70 -7.99
CA ARG A 58 -0.82 -14.62 -8.66
C ARG A 58 -1.54 -15.80 -9.34
N GLU A 59 -2.58 -16.35 -8.72
CA GLU A 59 -3.29 -17.52 -9.22
C GLU A 59 -4.33 -17.15 -10.29
N LYS A 60 -5.22 -16.21 -9.98
CA LYS A 60 -6.31 -15.81 -10.88
C LYS A 60 -5.86 -14.82 -11.96
N LYS A 61 -4.69 -14.19 -11.80
CA LYS A 61 -4.13 -13.14 -12.69
C LYS A 61 -5.11 -12.00 -12.97
N THR A 62 -6.10 -11.82 -12.10
CA THR A 62 -7.23 -10.92 -12.27
C THR A 62 -7.45 -10.20 -10.95
N PHE A 63 -7.66 -8.89 -11.03
CA PHE A 63 -8.03 -8.07 -9.88
C PHE A 63 -9.54 -8.21 -9.62
N THR A 64 -9.92 -9.27 -8.90
CA THR A 64 -11.31 -9.60 -8.59
C THR A 64 -11.89 -8.67 -7.52
N ASP A 65 -13.22 -8.65 -7.36
CA ASP A 65 -13.90 -7.87 -6.32
C ASP A 65 -13.43 -8.24 -4.90
N GLU A 66 -13.14 -9.53 -4.68
CA GLU A 66 -12.55 -10.05 -3.43
C GLU A 66 -11.16 -9.43 -3.17
N ALA A 67 -10.26 -9.46 -4.16
CA ALA A 67 -8.93 -8.86 -4.03
C ALA A 67 -9.03 -7.34 -3.83
N GLN A 68 -9.98 -6.69 -4.50
CA GLN A 68 -10.25 -5.27 -4.33
C GLN A 68 -10.73 -4.94 -2.92
N ALA A 69 -11.64 -5.74 -2.35
CA ALA A 69 -12.14 -5.53 -0.99
C ALA A 69 -11.01 -5.67 0.05
N ILE A 70 -10.19 -6.73 -0.08
CA ILE A 70 -9.03 -6.95 0.79
C ILE A 70 -8.06 -5.78 0.70
N LEU A 71 -7.75 -5.32 -0.52
CA LEU A 71 -6.81 -4.22 -0.72
C LEU A 71 -7.36 -2.89 -0.16
N LYS A 72 -8.65 -2.59 -0.37
CA LYS A 72 -9.28 -1.38 0.19
C LYS A 72 -9.20 -1.37 1.72
N GLN A 73 -9.52 -2.49 2.35
CA GLN A 73 -9.42 -2.63 3.80
C GLN A 73 -7.97 -2.44 4.27
N ALA A 74 -7.00 -3.06 3.59
CA ALA A 74 -5.58 -2.93 3.93
C ALA A 74 -5.08 -1.48 3.82
N ILE A 75 -5.53 -0.75 2.79
CA ILE A 75 -5.18 0.66 2.61
C ILE A 75 -5.75 1.50 3.75
N GLN A 76 -7.02 1.27 4.14
CA GLN A 76 -7.65 2.01 5.23
C GLN A 76 -6.93 1.77 6.56
N GLU A 77 -6.76 0.50 6.95
CA GLU A 77 -6.08 0.11 8.19
C GLU A 77 -4.65 0.67 8.26
N HIS A 78 -3.90 0.60 7.16
CA HIS A 78 -2.54 1.14 7.11
C HIS A 78 -2.50 2.67 7.11
N THR A 79 -3.46 3.34 6.46
CA THR A 79 -3.54 4.81 6.45
C THR A 79 -3.80 5.36 7.84
N GLU A 80 -4.75 4.78 8.57
CA GLU A 80 -5.05 5.16 9.94
C GLU A 80 -3.82 4.97 10.85
N ALA A 81 -3.16 3.81 10.76
CA ALA A 81 -1.95 3.53 11.52
C ALA A 81 -0.80 4.51 11.20
N PHE A 82 -0.62 4.85 9.91
CA PHE A 82 0.42 5.76 9.47
C PHE A 82 0.19 7.20 9.96
N LEU A 83 -1.05 7.69 9.89
CA LEU A 83 -1.40 9.03 10.36
C LEU A 83 -1.25 9.14 11.89
N LEU A 84 -1.65 8.12 12.63
CA LEU A 84 -1.46 8.08 14.09
C LEU A 84 0.03 8.11 14.47
N GLN A 85 0.88 7.40 13.72
CA GLN A 85 2.33 7.45 13.92
C GLN A 85 2.89 8.85 13.67
N GLU A 86 2.40 9.56 12.65
CA GLU A 86 2.82 10.94 12.36
C GLU A 86 2.38 11.93 13.44
N GLU A 87 1.17 11.81 13.99
CA GLU A 87 0.72 12.61 15.12
C GLU A 87 1.62 12.39 16.35
N SER A 88 1.95 11.13 16.65
CA SER A 88 2.83 10.78 17.77
C SER A 88 4.28 11.25 17.56
N GLY A 89 4.77 11.22 16.33
CA GLY A 89 6.10 11.71 15.96
C GLY A 89 6.20 13.24 15.94
N ALA A 90 5.09 13.94 15.65
CA ALA A 90 4.99 15.39 15.75
C ALA A 90 4.96 15.88 17.21
N ALA A 91 4.29 15.14 18.10
CA ALA A 91 4.24 15.47 19.54
C ALA A 91 5.58 15.30 20.27
N ALA A 92 6.53 14.53 19.69
CA ALA A 92 7.85 14.27 20.25
C ALA A 92 8.96 15.21 19.73
N ARG A 93 8.61 16.23 18.93
CA ARG A 93 9.54 17.23 18.37
C ARG A 93 9.35 18.60 18.99
#